data_AF-A0A8E2AWQ8-F1
#
_entry.id   AF-A0A8E2AWQ8-F1
#
_cell.length_a   1.000
_cell.length_b   1.000
_cell.length_c   1.000
_cell.angle_alpha   90.00
_cell.angle_beta   90.00
_cell.angle_gamma   90.00
#
_symmetry.space_group_name_H-M   'P 1'
#
loop_
_entity.id
_entity.type
_entity.pdbx_description
1 polymer ?
#
loop_
_entity_poly.entity_id
_entity_poly.type
_entity_poly.pdbx_seq_one_letter_code
_entity_poly.pdbx_strand_id
1 'polypeptide(L)'
;MFHDRRFQTDEYFAFIVFNHEQIKSATRAGYLVADRLQFSDISAKVLDLDERALTAIVERGKDGAFVTPETEEEKKCFQIITLIDYVAGHVDGSTTARKYQRNEIHGLMHRFNLPFFFVTFSPVDFKHPLCLYYCGEVIDIRDANPGLLAYDDRLRAIAANPVACARFFHAMVDLFIKHYLGCTGERDGVLGKTEAYYGTVEQQGRLTLHLHLLIWLSNALPPQEIRDRLLAGDEHFAQAIIAWLEDCHQGEFTSGSMDDIRAKVMVLRHGSTFDALIDDNLDASLDDSNTTWQDPSLTLPDIPPQTSDEDMIPNIHVGAAKARTATVEPVILEKHALRVLWSVRRALFG
;
A
#
# COMPACT_ATOMS: atom_id res chain seq x y z
N MET A 1 -17.89 24.49 -1.06
CA MET A 1 -17.59 23.79 0.20
C MET A 1 -18.86 23.85 1.03
N PHE A 2 -19.47 22.73 1.41
CA PHE A 2 -20.72 22.76 2.18
C PHE A 2 -20.52 23.61 3.45
N HIS A 3 -21.41 24.58 3.68
CA HIS A 3 -21.32 25.52 4.82
C HIS A 3 -21.38 24.81 6.18
N ASP A 4 -21.79 23.55 6.18
CA ASP A 4 -22.08 22.76 7.35
C ASP A 4 -21.12 21.57 7.48
N ARG A 5 -20.38 21.53 8.58
CA ARG A 5 -19.39 20.49 8.92
C ARG A 5 -19.93 19.45 9.88
N ARG A 6 -21.21 19.52 10.28
CA ARG A 6 -21.82 18.65 11.28
C ARG A 6 -21.53 17.16 11.06
N PHE A 7 -21.62 16.67 9.82
CA PHE A 7 -21.33 15.27 9.49
C PHE A 7 -19.84 14.89 9.51
N GLN A 8 -18.95 15.86 9.29
CA GLN A 8 -17.51 15.63 9.26
C GLN A 8 -16.92 15.50 10.67
N THR A 9 -17.55 16.19 11.63
CA THR A 9 -17.15 16.23 13.04
C THR A 9 -18.01 15.34 13.93
N ASP A 10 -19.02 14.67 13.37
CA ASP A 10 -19.85 13.73 14.12
C ASP A 10 -19.07 12.46 14.43
N GLU A 11 -19.10 12.05 15.70
CA GLU A 11 -18.30 10.94 16.23
C GLU A 11 -18.68 9.58 15.60
N TYR A 12 -19.96 9.41 15.21
CA TYR A 12 -20.50 8.12 14.79
C TYR A 12 -20.84 8.07 13.31
N PHE A 13 -21.08 9.21 12.67
CA PHE A 13 -21.61 9.26 11.31
C PHE A 13 -20.75 8.48 10.32
N ALA A 14 -19.44 8.75 10.30
CA ALA A 14 -18.50 8.04 9.43
C ALA A 14 -18.54 6.52 9.65
N PHE A 15 -18.64 6.09 10.91
CA PHE A 15 -18.71 4.67 11.28
C PHE A 15 -20.03 4.04 10.83
N ILE A 16 -21.16 4.71 11.05
CA ILE A 16 -22.49 4.22 10.66
C ILE A 16 -22.58 4.11 9.14
N VAL A 17 -22.13 5.13 8.40
CA VAL A 17 -22.13 5.13 6.93
C VAL A 17 -21.22 4.02 6.39
N PHE A 18 -20.02 3.86 6.94
CA PHE A 18 -19.11 2.78 6.55
C PHE A 18 -19.73 1.40 6.80
N ASN A 19 -20.31 1.18 7.98
CA ASN A 19 -20.97 -0.09 8.30
C ASN A 19 -22.15 -0.36 7.35
N HIS A 20 -22.95 0.66 7.06
CA HIS A 20 -24.05 0.54 6.12
C HIS A 20 -23.57 0.17 4.70
N GLU A 21 -22.49 0.78 4.22
CA GLU A 21 -21.89 0.45 2.93
C GLU A 21 -21.30 -0.97 2.89
N GLN A 22 -20.66 -1.43 3.97
CA GLN A 22 -20.17 -2.81 4.08
C GLN A 22 -21.32 -3.83 4.08
N ILE A 23 -22.37 -3.60 4.87
CA ILE A 23 -23.57 -4.44 4.90
C ILE A 23 -24.20 -4.48 3.51
N LYS A 24 -24.43 -3.32 2.90
CA LYS A 24 -25.00 -3.21 1.55
C LYS A 24 -24.18 -3.95 0.49
N SER A 25 -22.85 -3.83 0.53
CA SER A 25 -21.96 -4.52 -0.40
C SER A 25 -22.00 -6.03 -0.21
N ALA A 26 -21.95 -6.50 1.04
CA ALA A 26 -22.07 -7.92 1.38
C ALA A 26 -23.45 -8.50 0.99
N THR A 27 -24.53 -7.80 1.32
CA THR A 27 -25.90 -8.24 0.99
C THR A 27 -26.12 -8.26 -0.53
N ARG A 28 -25.64 -7.26 -1.27
CA ARG A 28 -25.75 -7.24 -2.74
C ARG A 28 -24.98 -8.38 -3.38
N ALA A 29 -23.77 -8.65 -2.91
CA ALA A 29 -22.97 -9.78 -3.39
C ALA A 29 -23.65 -11.12 -3.08
N GLY A 30 -24.15 -11.28 -1.86
CA GLY A 30 -24.92 -12.47 -1.45
C GLY A 30 -26.18 -12.66 -2.29
N TYR A 31 -26.92 -11.59 -2.57
CA TYR A 31 -28.08 -11.62 -3.46
C TYR A 31 -27.72 -12.09 -4.86
N LEU A 32 -26.65 -11.55 -5.46
CA LEU A 32 -26.20 -11.96 -6.80
C LEU A 32 -25.71 -13.41 -6.87
N VAL A 33 -25.24 -13.97 -5.74
CA VAL A 33 -24.92 -15.40 -5.63
C VAL A 33 -26.19 -16.24 -5.51
N ALA A 34 -27.17 -15.76 -4.75
CA ALA A 34 -28.46 -16.43 -4.57
C ALA A 34 -29.40 -16.33 -5.79
N ASP A 35 -29.23 -15.33 -6.64
CA ASP A 35 -29.99 -15.16 -7.88
C ASP A 35 -29.47 -16.04 -9.03
N ARG A 36 -28.39 -16.81 -8.81
CA ARG A 36 -27.89 -17.77 -9.79
C ARG A 36 -28.76 -19.04 -9.80
N LEU A 37 -28.87 -19.66 -10.97
CA LEU A 37 -29.44 -21.00 -11.22
C LEU A 37 -28.91 -22.12 -10.29
N GLN A 38 -27.83 -21.86 -9.55
CA GLN A 38 -27.17 -22.80 -8.64
C GLN A 38 -27.58 -22.62 -7.16
N PHE A 39 -28.50 -21.70 -6.83
CA PHE A 39 -28.87 -21.45 -5.43
C PHE A 39 -29.40 -22.69 -4.70
N SER A 40 -30.26 -23.49 -5.35
CA SER A 40 -30.75 -24.75 -4.80
C SER A 40 -29.61 -25.69 -4.43
N ASP A 41 -28.61 -25.79 -5.31
CA ASP A 41 -27.46 -26.67 -5.14
C ASP A 41 -26.53 -26.15 -4.02
N ILE A 42 -26.36 -24.83 -3.93
CA ILE A 42 -25.56 -24.19 -2.87
C ILE A 42 -26.24 -24.37 -1.52
N SER A 43 -27.56 -24.10 -1.42
CA SER A 43 -28.31 -24.31 -0.19
C SER A 43 -28.29 -25.77 0.25
N ALA A 44 -28.47 -26.72 -0.68
CA ALA A 44 -28.36 -28.14 -0.38
C ALA A 44 -26.96 -28.50 0.14
N LYS A 45 -25.89 -27.99 -0.48
CA LYS A 45 -24.50 -28.20 -0.02
C LYS A 45 -24.25 -27.65 1.38
N VAL A 46 -24.78 -26.46 1.70
CA VAL A 46 -24.65 -25.86 3.03
C VAL A 46 -25.41 -26.68 4.08
N LEU A 47 -26.57 -27.23 3.74
CA LEU A 47 -27.37 -28.07 4.64
C LEU A 47 -26.79 -29.49 4.80
N ASP A 48 -26.10 -30.01 3.78
CA ASP A 48 -25.44 -31.33 3.77
C ASP A 48 -24.03 -31.31 4.39
N LEU A 49 -23.61 -30.18 4.99
CA LEU A 49 -22.30 -30.05 5.62
C LEU A 49 -22.17 -30.98 6.84
N ASP A 50 -21.11 -31.77 6.86
CA ASP A 50 -20.74 -32.55 8.05
C ASP A 50 -20.00 -31.66 9.05
N GLU A 51 -20.66 -31.40 10.18
CA GLU A 51 -20.12 -30.61 11.29
C GLU A 51 -18.81 -31.21 11.86
N ARG A 52 -18.66 -32.54 11.82
CA ARG A 52 -17.45 -33.23 12.32
C ARG A 52 -16.26 -32.98 11.39
N ALA A 53 -16.48 -33.05 10.09
CA ALA A 53 -15.45 -32.74 9.09
C ALA A 53 -15.02 -31.27 9.19
N LEU A 54 -15.97 -30.35 9.37
CA LEU A 54 -15.66 -28.92 9.56
C LEU A 54 -14.85 -28.70 10.84
N THR A 55 -15.22 -29.35 11.95
CA THR A 55 -14.48 -29.27 13.22
C THR A 55 -13.05 -29.81 13.06
N ALA A 56 -12.88 -30.94 12.37
CA ALA A 56 -11.56 -31.51 12.11
C ALA A 56 -10.66 -30.58 11.28
N ILE A 57 -11.22 -29.89 10.27
CA ILE A 57 -10.49 -28.86 9.51
C ILE A 57 -10.08 -27.69 10.41
N VAL A 58 -11.00 -27.20 11.25
CA VAL A 58 -10.72 -26.08 12.16
C VAL A 58 -9.62 -26.44 13.15
N GLU A 59 -9.68 -27.62 13.77
CA GLU A 59 -8.66 -28.10 14.70
C GLU A 59 -7.28 -28.23 14.03
N ARG A 60 -7.21 -28.79 12.82
CA ARG A 60 -5.95 -28.86 12.05
C ARG A 60 -5.41 -27.49 11.64
N GLY A 61 -6.29 -26.50 11.46
CA GLY A 61 -5.94 -25.14 11.04
C GLY A 61 -5.58 -24.19 12.19
N LYS A 62 -5.71 -24.60 13.46
CA LYS A 62 -5.51 -23.70 14.63
C LYS A 62 -4.11 -23.08 14.70
N ASP A 63 -3.10 -23.82 14.28
CA ASP A 63 -1.71 -23.36 14.35
C ASP A 63 -1.28 -22.56 13.10
N GLY A 64 -2.22 -22.23 12.21
CA GLY A 64 -1.95 -21.49 10.98
C GLY A 64 -1.29 -22.32 9.87
N ALA A 65 -1.22 -23.64 10.03
CA ALA A 65 -0.75 -24.56 9.00
C ALA A 65 -1.70 -24.57 7.79
N PHE A 66 -1.14 -24.77 6.59
CA PHE A 66 -1.93 -24.94 5.38
C PHE A 66 -2.65 -26.29 5.43
N VAL A 67 -3.98 -26.27 5.54
CA VAL A 67 -4.80 -27.48 5.62
C VAL A 67 -5.24 -27.87 4.22
N THR A 68 -4.92 -29.11 3.82
CA THR A 68 -5.45 -29.74 2.61
C THR A 68 -6.60 -30.70 2.98
N PRO A 69 -7.68 -30.73 2.18
CA PRO A 69 -8.76 -31.66 2.41
C PRO A 69 -8.32 -33.09 2.07
N GLU A 70 -8.48 -34.00 3.03
CA GLU A 70 -8.11 -35.42 2.91
C GLU A 70 -9.31 -36.29 2.56
N THR A 71 -10.49 -35.95 3.11
CA THR A 71 -11.73 -36.71 2.88
C THR A 71 -12.67 -36.02 1.88
N GLU A 72 -13.63 -36.77 1.34
CA GLU A 72 -14.64 -36.20 0.43
C GLU A 72 -15.55 -35.20 1.15
N GLU A 73 -15.83 -35.43 2.43
CA GLU A 73 -16.58 -34.53 3.30
C GLU A 73 -15.83 -33.21 3.52
N GLU A 74 -14.51 -33.28 3.70
CA GLU A 74 -13.66 -32.09 3.78
C GLU A 74 -13.59 -31.34 2.45
N LYS A 75 -13.50 -32.05 1.32
CA LYS A 75 -13.57 -31.41 -0.01
C LYS A 75 -14.88 -30.66 -0.21
N LYS A 76 -16.01 -31.21 0.25
CA LYS A 76 -17.31 -30.49 0.26
C LYS A 76 -17.24 -29.21 1.09
N CYS A 77 -16.60 -29.24 2.27
CA CYS A 77 -16.40 -28.06 3.10
C CYS A 77 -15.57 -26.98 2.38
N PHE A 78 -14.47 -27.35 1.72
CA PHE A 78 -13.63 -26.42 0.97
C PHE A 78 -14.33 -25.83 -0.27
N GLN A 79 -15.23 -26.58 -0.92
CA GLN A 79 -16.05 -26.04 -2.01
C GLN A 79 -16.96 -24.91 -1.54
N ILE A 80 -17.49 -25.00 -0.31
CA ILE A 80 -18.33 -23.96 0.28
C ILE A 80 -17.50 -22.74 0.66
N ILE A 81 -16.28 -22.92 1.17
CA ILE A 81 -15.35 -21.81 1.40
C ILE A 81 -15.11 -21.02 0.10
N THR A 82 -14.94 -21.71 -1.02
CA THR A 82 -14.78 -21.05 -2.34
C THR A 82 -16.00 -20.20 -2.73
N LEU A 83 -17.21 -20.63 -2.37
CA LEU A 83 -18.45 -19.88 -2.60
C LEU A 83 -18.56 -18.68 -1.65
N ILE A 84 -18.17 -18.84 -0.39
CA ILE A 84 -18.12 -17.76 0.61
C ILE A 84 -17.09 -16.71 0.17
N ASP A 85 -15.92 -17.15 -0.31
CA ASP A 85 -14.86 -16.29 -0.82
C ASP A 85 -15.37 -15.41 -1.98
N TYR A 86 -16.25 -15.93 -2.83
CA TYR A 86 -16.85 -15.17 -3.92
C TYR A 86 -17.72 -14.01 -3.43
N VAL A 87 -18.51 -14.22 -2.37
CA VAL A 87 -19.26 -13.15 -1.70
C VAL A 87 -18.28 -12.18 -1.01
N ALA A 88 -17.29 -12.72 -0.30
CA ALA A 88 -16.29 -11.94 0.43
C ALA A 88 -15.45 -11.04 -0.49
N GLY A 89 -15.21 -11.43 -1.74
CA GLY A 89 -14.48 -10.63 -2.73
C GLY A 89 -15.10 -9.26 -3.03
N HIS A 90 -16.38 -9.06 -2.70
CA HIS A 90 -17.07 -7.79 -2.85
C HIS A 90 -17.05 -6.93 -1.56
N VAL A 91 -16.52 -7.49 -0.47
CA VAL A 91 -16.34 -6.79 0.80
C VAL A 91 -14.92 -6.27 0.86
N ASP A 92 -14.77 -4.95 0.94
CA ASP A 92 -13.47 -4.29 1.04
C ASP A 92 -12.70 -4.82 2.26
N GLY A 93 -11.41 -5.10 2.09
CA GLY A 93 -10.52 -5.60 3.15
C GLY A 93 -10.58 -7.12 3.39
N SER A 94 -11.44 -7.85 2.68
CA SER A 94 -11.48 -9.31 2.76
C SER A 94 -10.21 -9.97 2.22
N THR A 95 -9.98 -11.22 2.61
CA THR A 95 -8.91 -12.08 2.07
C THR A 95 -9.01 -12.20 0.55
N THR A 96 -10.22 -12.36 0.01
CA THR A 96 -10.44 -12.45 -1.43
C THR A 96 -10.14 -11.12 -2.13
N ALA A 97 -10.54 -9.99 -1.57
CA ALA A 97 -10.21 -8.68 -2.14
C ALA A 97 -8.69 -8.46 -2.23
N ARG A 98 -7.94 -8.84 -1.19
CA ARG A 98 -6.47 -8.82 -1.21
C ARG A 98 -5.88 -9.76 -2.28
N LYS A 99 -6.48 -10.94 -2.46
CA LYS A 99 -6.09 -11.88 -3.53
C LYS A 99 -6.29 -11.27 -4.92
N TYR A 100 -7.39 -10.53 -5.14
CA TYR A 100 -7.63 -9.83 -6.40
C TYR A 100 -6.61 -8.72 -6.65
N GLN A 101 -6.32 -7.88 -5.66
CA GLN A 101 -5.28 -6.85 -5.78
C GLN A 101 -3.91 -7.45 -6.13
N ARG A 102 -3.55 -8.58 -5.50
CA ARG A 102 -2.31 -9.30 -5.84
C ARG A 102 -2.31 -9.80 -7.29
N ASN A 103 -3.44 -10.33 -7.76
CA ASN A 103 -3.57 -10.77 -9.15
C ASN A 103 -3.48 -9.60 -10.14
N GLU A 104 -4.01 -8.42 -9.80
CA GLU A 104 -3.87 -7.19 -10.60
C GLU A 104 -2.39 -6.78 -10.70
N ILE A 105 -1.66 -6.80 -9.57
CA ILE A 105 -0.20 -6.56 -9.55
C ILE A 105 0.54 -7.57 -10.43
N HIS A 106 0.23 -8.87 -10.33
CA HIS A 106 0.84 -9.88 -11.21
C HIS A 106 0.52 -9.63 -12.69
N GLY A 107 -0.68 -9.17 -13.02
CA GLY A 107 -1.05 -8.79 -14.38
C GLY A 107 -0.21 -7.61 -14.91
N LEU A 108 0.01 -6.59 -14.06
CA LEU A 108 0.90 -5.48 -14.38
C LEU A 108 2.34 -5.94 -14.56
N MET A 109 2.84 -6.82 -13.68
CA MET A 109 4.19 -7.38 -13.79
C MET A 109 4.37 -8.17 -15.09
N HIS A 110 3.34 -8.91 -15.52
CA HIS A 110 3.37 -9.64 -16.78
C HIS A 110 3.40 -8.69 -18.00
N ARG A 111 2.73 -7.54 -17.91
CA ARG A 111 2.62 -6.58 -19.01
C ARG A 111 3.80 -5.61 -19.12
N PHE A 112 4.34 -5.17 -17.98
CA PHE A 112 5.29 -4.07 -17.87
C PHE A 112 6.63 -4.48 -17.21
N ASN A 113 6.87 -5.79 -17.03
CA ASN A 113 7.97 -6.33 -16.22
C ASN A 113 7.90 -5.92 -14.75
N LEU A 114 8.99 -6.08 -14.00
CA LEU A 114 9.04 -5.72 -12.58
C LEU A 114 8.88 -4.20 -12.39
N PRO A 115 8.16 -3.77 -11.33
CA PRO A 115 8.09 -2.36 -10.96
C PRO A 115 9.49 -1.85 -10.63
N PHE A 116 9.75 -0.60 -10.99
CA PHE A 116 11.06 0.04 -10.76
C PHE A 116 11.15 0.63 -9.35
N PHE A 117 10.06 1.21 -8.86
CA PHE A 117 9.99 1.79 -7.51
C PHE A 117 8.89 1.18 -6.67
N PHE A 118 9.22 0.96 -5.40
CA PHE A 118 8.25 0.75 -4.33
C PHE A 118 8.31 1.94 -3.37
N VAL A 119 7.26 2.77 -3.37
CA VAL A 119 7.22 4.04 -2.65
C VAL A 119 6.18 3.97 -1.54
N THR A 120 6.54 4.48 -0.36
CA THR A 120 5.57 4.77 0.70
C THR A 120 5.38 6.27 0.81
N PHE A 121 4.18 6.75 0.52
CA PHE A 121 3.81 8.16 0.58
C PHE A 121 2.94 8.44 1.81
N SER A 122 3.50 9.21 2.75
CA SER A 122 2.91 9.45 4.08
C SER A 122 2.94 10.95 4.41
N PRO A 123 2.00 11.76 3.89
CA PRO A 123 1.96 13.18 4.18
C PRO A 123 1.60 13.41 5.66
N VAL A 124 2.37 14.25 6.34
CA VAL A 124 2.18 14.53 7.79
C VAL A 124 1.10 15.60 7.97
N ASP A 125 -0.08 15.18 8.41
CA ASP A 125 -1.26 16.01 8.58
C ASP A 125 -1.10 17.15 9.60
N PHE A 126 -0.65 16.87 10.83
CA PHE A 126 -0.59 17.86 11.90
C PHE A 126 0.46 18.96 11.69
N LYS A 127 1.39 18.77 10.76
CA LYS A 127 2.40 19.76 10.38
C LYS A 127 2.06 20.51 9.10
N HIS A 128 1.02 20.10 8.37
CA HIS A 128 0.73 20.63 7.06
C HIS A 128 -0.36 21.72 7.09
N PRO A 129 -0.07 22.96 6.65
CA PRO A 129 -1.03 24.07 6.68
C PRO A 129 -2.37 23.76 5.98
N LEU A 130 -2.32 23.08 4.82
CA LEU A 130 -3.52 22.66 4.08
C LEU A 130 -4.45 21.76 4.89
N CYS A 131 -3.91 20.83 5.70
CA CYS A 131 -4.73 19.92 6.49
C CYS A 131 -5.48 20.67 7.58
N LEU A 132 -4.76 21.55 8.30
CA LEU A 132 -5.33 22.38 9.35
C LEU A 132 -6.36 23.39 8.78
N TYR A 133 -6.12 23.94 7.58
CA TYR A 133 -7.10 24.73 6.84
C TYR A 133 -8.39 23.93 6.55
N TYR A 134 -8.27 22.65 6.13
CA TYR A 134 -9.44 21.78 5.99
C TYR A 134 -10.13 21.49 7.32
N CYS A 135 -9.38 21.39 8.43
CA CYS A 135 -9.95 21.24 9.77
C CYS A 135 -10.78 22.46 10.19
N GLY A 136 -10.52 23.64 9.60
CA GLY A 136 -11.24 24.89 9.85
C GLY A 136 -10.44 25.94 10.58
N GLU A 137 -9.16 25.66 10.79
CA GLU A 137 -8.25 26.61 11.41
C GLU A 137 -8.00 27.81 10.50
N VAL A 138 -7.82 28.97 11.13
CA VAL A 138 -7.54 30.23 10.43
C VAL A 138 -6.06 30.25 10.03
N ILE A 139 -5.77 29.64 8.89
CA ILE A 139 -4.42 29.54 8.33
C ILE A 139 -4.40 30.13 6.94
N ASP A 140 -3.48 31.06 6.70
CA ASP A 140 -3.22 31.56 5.36
C ASP A 140 -2.37 30.55 4.58
N ILE A 141 -3.02 29.77 3.73
CA ILE A 141 -2.36 28.77 2.88
C ILE A 141 -1.53 29.38 1.75
N ARG A 142 -1.56 30.71 1.57
CA ARG A 142 -0.74 31.43 0.57
C ARG A 142 0.57 31.94 1.17
N ASP A 143 0.69 31.98 2.48
CA ASP A 143 1.95 32.26 3.16
C ASP A 143 2.89 31.06 3.00
N ALA A 144 4.17 31.33 2.73
CA ALA A 144 5.20 30.30 2.65
C ALA A 144 5.54 29.72 4.02
N ASN A 145 5.32 30.49 5.10
CA ASN A 145 5.56 30.05 6.46
C ASN A 145 4.44 30.52 7.40
N PRO A 146 3.21 30.00 7.24
CA PRO A 146 2.10 30.41 8.08
C PRO A 146 2.38 30.02 9.53
N GLY A 147 2.11 30.95 10.45
CA GLY A 147 2.15 30.66 11.87
C GLY A 147 1.19 29.52 12.20
N LEU A 148 1.72 28.37 12.63
CA LEU A 148 0.91 27.22 13.01
C LEU A 148 0.46 27.32 14.46
N LEU A 149 -0.68 26.68 14.78
CA LEU A 149 -1.15 26.53 16.15
C LEU A 149 -0.14 25.77 17.02
N ALA A 150 -0.30 25.87 18.34
CA ALA A 150 0.44 25.07 19.29
C ALA A 150 0.28 23.57 18.99
N TYR A 151 1.28 22.76 19.37
CA TYR A 151 1.33 21.34 19.02
C TYR A 151 0.04 20.59 19.41
N ASP A 152 -0.43 20.76 20.64
CA ASP A 152 -1.63 20.06 21.12
C ASP A 152 -2.91 20.50 20.39
N ASP A 153 -3.02 21.78 20.03
CA ASP A 153 -4.18 22.29 19.31
C ASP A 153 -4.25 21.72 17.90
N ARG A 154 -3.10 21.53 17.24
CA ARG A 154 -3.04 20.86 15.93
C ARG A 154 -3.51 19.41 16.02
N LEU A 155 -3.08 18.69 17.06
CA LEU A 155 -3.51 17.30 17.29
C LEU A 155 -5.01 17.21 17.58
N ARG A 156 -5.57 18.15 18.35
CA ARG A 156 -7.01 18.21 18.60
C ARG A 156 -7.79 18.52 17.32
N ALA A 157 -7.31 19.44 16.49
CA ALA A 157 -7.97 19.82 15.24
C ALA A 157 -8.13 18.64 14.27
N ILE A 158 -7.06 17.86 14.06
CA ILE A 158 -7.10 16.68 13.18
C ILE A 158 -7.95 15.55 13.78
N ALA A 159 -7.89 15.35 15.10
CA ALA A 159 -8.66 14.31 15.78
C ALA A 159 -10.17 14.61 15.76
N ALA A 160 -10.54 15.89 15.85
CA ALA A 160 -11.94 16.33 15.81
C ALA A 160 -12.54 16.30 14.40
N ASN A 161 -11.72 16.23 13.34
CA ASN A 161 -12.19 16.26 11.97
C ASN A 161 -11.40 15.30 11.06
N PRO A 162 -11.56 13.98 11.24
CA PRO A 162 -10.85 12.99 10.45
C PRO A 162 -11.24 13.01 8.95
N VAL A 163 -12.40 13.58 8.60
CA VAL A 163 -12.78 13.79 7.19
C VAL A 163 -11.91 14.86 6.53
N ALA A 164 -11.53 15.92 7.26
CA ALA A 164 -10.57 16.90 6.77
C ALA A 164 -9.20 16.24 6.49
N CYS A 165 -8.73 15.35 7.37
CA CYS A 165 -7.50 14.60 7.16
C CYS A 165 -7.58 13.70 5.92
N ALA A 166 -8.69 13.00 5.71
CA ALA A 166 -8.88 12.17 4.52
C ALA A 166 -8.89 13.00 3.23
N ARG A 167 -9.52 14.18 3.24
CA ARG A 167 -9.51 15.11 2.10
C ARG A 167 -8.13 15.69 1.83
N PHE A 168 -7.38 16.01 2.88
CA PHE A 168 -5.99 16.44 2.77
C PHE A 168 -5.15 15.34 2.12
N PHE A 169 -5.20 14.12 2.64
CA PHE A 169 -4.47 12.99 2.09
C PHE A 169 -4.82 12.75 0.62
N HIS A 170 -6.10 12.75 0.27
CA HIS A 170 -6.55 12.59 -1.11
C HIS A 170 -5.98 13.68 -2.03
N ALA A 171 -6.06 14.95 -1.61
CA ALA A 171 -5.48 16.06 -2.39
C ALA A 171 -3.96 15.91 -2.56
N MET A 172 -3.24 15.46 -1.53
CA MET A 172 -1.79 15.22 -1.61
C MET A 172 -1.46 14.08 -2.56
N VAL A 173 -2.23 12.98 -2.54
CA VAL A 173 -2.06 11.85 -3.45
C VAL A 173 -2.35 12.26 -4.90
N ASP A 174 -3.42 13.01 -5.14
CA ASP A 174 -3.74 13.49 -6.48
C ASP A 174 -2.65 14.41 -7.04
N LEU A 175 -2.12 15.31 -6.21
CA LEU A 175 -1.00 16.17 -6.57
C LEU A 175 0.28 15.37 -6.84
N PHE A 176 0.55 14.34 -6.05
CA PHE A 176 1.67 13.43 -6.25
C PHE A 176 1.55 12.70 -7.59
N ILE A 177 0.42 12.06 -7.88
CA ILE A 177 0.20 11.34 -9.13
C ILE A 177 0.24 12.30 -10.33
N LYS A 178 -0.36 13.48 -10.20
CA LYS A 178 -0.39 14.48 -11.27
C LYS A 178 1.00 15.04 -11.57
N HIS A 179 1.67 15.58 -10.56
CA HIS A 179 2.86 16.40 -10.74
C HIS A 179 4.17 15.65 -10.52
N TYR A 180 4.20 14.72 -9.55
CA TYR A 180 5.41 13.95 -9.27
C TYR A 180 5.57 12.77 -10.24
N LEU A 181 4.49 12.04 -10.53
CA LEU A 181 4.52 10.94 -11.51
C LEU A 181 4.27 11.39 -12.96
N GLY A 182 3.71 12.58 -13.17
CA GLY A 182 3.45 13.11 -14.52
C GLY A 182 2.30 12.42 -15.26
N CYS A 183 1.41 11.70 -14.56
CA CYS A 183 0.42 10.84 -15.20
C CYS A 183 -0.70 11.60 -15.97
N THR A 184 -0.80 12.92 -15.84
CA THR A 184 -1.78 13.73 -16.59
C THR A 184 -1.29 14.20 -17.97
N GLY A 185 -0.09 13.77 -18.40
CA GLY A 185 0.42 13.99 -19.77
C GLY A 185 0.89 15.41 -20.09
N GLU A 186 0.98 16.30 -19.11
CA GLU A 186 1.49 17.66 -19.30
C GLU A 186 3.02 17.70 -19.37
N ARG A 187 3.69 16.83 -18.60
CA ARG A 187 5.15 16.67 -18.50
C ARG A 187 5.48 15.26 -18.00
N ASP A 188 6.69 14.78 -18.27
CA ASP A 188 7.21 13.59 -17.63
C ASP A 188 7.33 13.81 -16.11
N GLY A 189 7.23 12.72 -15.34
CA GLY A 189 7.37 12.76 -13.89
C GLY A 189 8.82 13.00 -13.46
N VAL A 190 9.01 13.30 -12.19
CA VAL A 190 10.34 13.48 -11.56
C VAL A 190 11.17 12.20 -11.68
N LEU A 191 10.53 11.04 -11.54
CA LEU A 191 11.17 9.73 -11.70
C LEU A 191 11.38 9.34 -13.18
N GLY A 192 11.03 10.21 -14.13
CA GLY A 192 10.93 9.91 -15.54
C GLY A 192 9.49 9.65 -16.00
N LYS A 193 9.34 9.14 -17.23
CA LYS A 193 8.03 8.88 -17.83
C LYS A 193 7.36 7.67 -17.18
N THR A 194 6.30 7.91 -16.41
CA THR A 194 5.51 6.84 -15.78
C THR A 194 4.66 6.11 -16.82
N GLU A 195 4.86 4.80 -16.94
CA GLU A 195 4.07 3.92 -17.81
C GLU A 195 2.83 3.37 -17.10
N ALA A 196 2.99 2.97 -15.84
CA ALA A 196 1.92 2.47 -14.99
C ALA A 196 2.24 2.70 -13.51
N TYR A 197 1.22 2.75 -12.67
CA TYR A 197 1.36 2.71 -11.23
C TYR A 197 0.24 1.86 -10.62
N TYR A 198 0.49 1.30 -9.45
CA TYR A 198 -0.50 0.58 -8.66
C TYR A 198 -0.38 1.01 -7.20
N GLY A 199 -1.49 1.44 -6.61
CA GLY A 199 -1.50 2.05 -5.27
C GLY A 199 -2.48 1.40 -4.32
N THR A 200 -2.04 1.13 -3.09
CA THR A 200 -2.89 0.66 -1.98
C THR A 200 -2.77 1.60 -0.79
N VAL A 201 -3.91 2.06 -0.28
CA VAL A 201 -3.97 2.94 0.89
C VAL A 201 -4.12 2.10 2.16
N GLU A 202 -3.26 2.37 3.13
CA GLU A 202 -3.25 1.68 4.43
C GLU A 202 -3.22 2.68 5.59
N GLN A 203 -3.65 2.20 6.77
CA GLN A 203 -3.52 2.94 8.00
C GLN A 203 -2.11 2.79 8.55
N GLN A 204 -1.45 3.90 8.87
CA GLN A 204 -0.21 3.89 9.64
C GLN A 204 -0.49 3.59 11.12
N GLY A 205 0.47 2.97 11.84
CA GLY A 205 0.40 2.82 13.30
C GLY A 205 0.23 4.13 14.11
N ARG A 206 0.22 5.30 13.44
CA ARG A 206 -0.03 6.63 14.00
C ARG A 206 -1.43 7.18 13.68
N LEU A 207 -2.35 6.34 13.20
CA LEU A 207 -3.74 6.70 12.87
C LEU A 207 -3.90 7.58 11.62
N THR A 208 -2.81 7.90 10.94
CA THR A 208 -2.78 8.64 9.68
C THR A 208 -2.77 7.71 8.49
N LEU A 209 -3.06 8.25 7.31
CA LEU A 209 -2.97 7.52 6.06
C LEU A 209 -1.58 7.48 5.49
N HIS A 210 -1.25 6.34 4.89
CA HIS A 210 -0.17 6.25 3.93
C HIS A 210 -0.58 5.43 2.72
N LEU A 211 0.14 5.66 1.64
CA LEU A 211 -0.07 5.03 0.35
C LEU A 211 1.18 4.21 0.01
N HIS A 212 1.01 2.92 -0.27
CA HIS A 212 2.03 2.10 -0.91
C HIS A 212 1.82 2.14 -2.42
N LEU A 213 2.86 2.45 -3.17
CA LEU A 213 2.86 2.56 -4.62
C LEU A 213 3.92 1.66 -5.24
N LEU A 214 3.52 0.92 -6.27
CA LEU A 214 4.42 0.33 -7.26
C LEU A 214 4.38 1.22 -8.50
N ILE A 215 5.55 1.57 -9.04
CA ILE A 215 5.67 2.47 -10.19
C ILE A 215 6.50 1.79 -11.28
N TRP A 216 5.98 1.82 -12.51
CA TRP A 216 6.64 1.37 -13.72
C TRP A 216 7.00 2.56 -14.59
N LEU A 217 8.23 2.59 -15.07
CA LEU A 217 8.71 3.62 -15.99
C LEU A 217 8.72 3.10 -17.43
N SER A 218 8.42 3.97 -18.39
CA SER A 218 8.56 3.65 -19.80
C SER A 218 10.02 3.35 -20.12
N ASN A 219 10.25 2.30 -20.91
CA ASN A 219 11.60 1.86 -21.33
C ASN A 219 12.53 1.45 -20.17
N ALA A 220 11.99 1.11 -19.00
CA ALA A 220 12.77 0.51 -17.93
C ALA A 220 13.37 -0.83 -18.39
N LEU A 221 14.70 -0.96 -18.25
CA LEU A 221 15.39 -2.22 -18.54
C LEU A 221 15.01 -3.27 -17.47
N PRO A 222 14.82 -4.54 -17.85
CA PRO A 222 14.68 -5.62 -16.88
C PRO A 222 15.92 -5.69 -15.96
N PRO A 223 15.78 -6.05 -14.67
CA PRO A 223 16.91 -6.12 -13.75
C PRO A 223 18.07 -7.00 -14.24
N GLN A 224 17.76 -8.08 -14.97
CA GLN A 224 18.78 -8.94 -15.57
C GLN A 224 19.59 -8.21 -16.65
N GLU A 225 18.96 -7.41 -17.49
CA GLU A 225 19.67 -6.64 -18.52
C GLU A 225 20.52 -5.52 -17.91
N ILE A 226 20.02 -4.87 -16.85
CA ILE A 226 20.80 -3.90 -16.07
C ILE A 226 22.06 -4.58 -15.53
N ARG A 227 21.90 -5.75 -14.89
CA ARG A 227 23.02 -6.53 -14.34
C ARG A 227 24.01 -6.96 -15.42
N ASP A 228 23.53 -7.47 -16.55
CA ASP A 228 24.39 -7.93 -17.64
C ASP A 228 25.23 -6.77 -18.22
N ARG A 229 24.64 -5.57 -18.37
CA ARG A 229 25.37 -4.37 -18.81
C ARG A 229 26.42 -3.91 -17.81
N LEU A 230 26.09 -3.94 -16.51
CA LEU A 230 27.03 -3.61 -15.45
C LEU A 230 28.20 -4.61 -15.40
N LEU A 231 27.92 -5.91 -15.50
CA LEU A 231 28.95 -6.97 -15.51
C LEU A 231 29.80 -6.96 -16.80
N ALA A 232 29.25 -6.49 -17.91
CA ALA A 232 29.98 -6.29 -19.16
C ALA A 232 30.94 -5.09 -19.13
N GLY A 233 30.91 -4.27 -18.07
CA GLY A 233 31.77 -3.09 -17.94
C GLY A 233 31.29 -1.88 -18.75
N ASP A 234 29.99 -1.72 -18.96
CA ASP A 234 29.41 -0.52 -19.61
C ASP A 234 29.48 0.70 -18.67
N GLU A 235 30.65 1.36 -18.64
CA GLU A 235 30.92 2.53 -17.78
C GLU A 235 29.97 3.69 -18.06
N HIS A 236 29.57 3.88 -19.32
CA HIS A 236 28.67 4.97 -19.70
C HIS A 236 27.27 4.76 -19.12
N PHE A 237 26.73 3.53 -19.25
CA PHE A 237 25.46 3.17 -18.64
C PHE A 237 25.50 3.28 -17.12
N ALA A 238 26.57 2.80 -16.49
CA ALA A 238 26.76 2.89 -15.03
C ALA A 238 26.75 4.35 -14.53
N GLN A 239 27.46 5.25 -15.21
CA GLN A 239 27.44 6.67 -14.85
C GLN A 239 26.07 7.32 -15.09
N ALA A 240 25.39 6.96 -16.17
CA ALA A 240 24.06 7.49 -16.48
C ALA A 240 23.00 7.07 -15.46
N ILE A 241 23.01 5.80 -15.01
CA ILE A 241 22.05 5.33 -14.02
C ILE A 241 22.30 5.95 -12.64
N ILE A 242 23.57 6.15 -12.25
CA ILE A 242 23.94 6.85 -11.01
C ILE A 242 23.45 8.29 -11.06
N ALA A 243 23.79 9.03 -12.12
CA ALA A 243 23.39 10.42 -12.26
C ALA A 243 21.86 10.59 -12.23
N TRP A 244 21.12 9.67 -12.87
CA TRP A 244 19.66 9.67 -12.82
C TRP A 244 19.11 9.36 -11.42
N LEU A 245 19.68 8.38 -10.69
CA LEU A 245 19.29 8.08 -9.32
C LEU A 245 19.58 9.24 -8.37
N GLU A 246 20.71 9.91 -8.53
CA GLU A 246 21.11 11.09 -7.77
C GLU A 246 20.22 12.30 -8.07
N ASP A 247 19.74 12.47 -9.30
CA ASP A 247 18.76 13.50 -9.67
C ASP A 247 17.38 13.23 -9.04
N CYS A 248 16.98 11.96 -8.98
CA CYS A 248 15.69 11.54 -8.41
C CYS A 248 15.67 11.56 -6.87
N HIS A 249 16.81 11.37 -6.20
CA HIS A 249 16.90 11.17 -4.74
C HIS A 249 17.78 12.23 -4.07
N GLN A 250 17.38 13.50 -4.15
CA GLN A 250 18.05 14.57 -3.42
C GLN A 250 17.29 14.92 -2.14
N GLY A 251 17.99 14.81 -1.00
CA GLY A 251 17.52 15.28 0.29
C GLY A 251 18.06 16.67 0.60
N GLU A 252 17.24 17.71 0.43
CA GLU A 252 17.58 19.08 0.81
C GLU A 252 16.76 19.56 2.00
N PHE A 253 17.29 20.51 2.76
CA PHE A 253 16.58 21.15 3.86
C PHE A 253 15.99 22.49 3.40
N THR A 254 14.72 22.71 3.68
CA THR A 254 14.03 23.97 3.34
C THR A 254 14.50 25.16 4.16
N SER A 255 15.20 24.94 5.28
CA SER A 255 15.58 25.97 6.26
C SER A 255 17.08 26.31 6.30
N GLY A 256 17.85 25.86 5.32
CA GLY A 256 19.29 26.16 5.19
C GLY A 256 20.07 25.04 4.52
N SER A 257 21.36 25.23 4.29
CA SER A 257 22.23 24.17 3.80
C SER A 257 22.36 23.02 4.81
N MET A 258 22.84 21.86 4.36
CA MET A 258 23.13 20.73 5.25
C MET A 258 24.08 21.13 6.39
N ASP A 259 25.06 22.01 6.11
CA ASP A 259 25.99 22.53 7.12
C ASP A 259 25.32 23.46 8.12
N ASP A 260 24.43 24.35 7.65
CA ASP A 260 23.67 25.26 8.54
C ASP A 260 22.78 24.47 9.50
N ILE A 261 22.14 23.40 9.01
CA ILE A 261 21.29 22.52 9.80
C ILE A 261 22.14 21.71 10.79
N ARG A 262 23.26 21.14 10.33
CA ARG A 262 24.21 20.41 11.18
C ARG A 262 24.70 21.28 12.34
N ALA A 263 25.06 22.53 12.07
CA ALA A 263 25.46 23.49 13.10
C ALA A 263 24.33 23.77 14.11
N LYS A 264 23.09 23.99 13.63
CA LYS A 264 21.92 24.22 14.51
C LYS A 264 21.59 23.00 15.38
N VAL A 265 21.66 21.79 14.83
CA VAL A 265 21.41 20.54 15.58
C VAL A 265 22.50 20.28 16.61
N MET A 266 23.77 20.54 16.27
CA MET A 266 24.89 20.45 17.20
C MET A 266 24.72 21.37 18.41
N VAL A 267 24.26 22.61 18.20
CA VAL A 267 23.97 23.56 19.27
C VAL A 267 22.81 23.08 20.17
N LEU A 268 21.77 22.48 19.58
CA LEU A 268 20.64 21.91 20.34
C LEU A 268 21.05 20.67 21.17
N ARG A 269 21.98 19.85 20.66
CA ARG A 269 22.52 18.68 21.37
C ARG A 269 23.25 19.06 22.66
N HIS A 270 24.08 20.12 22.63
CA HIS A 270 24.84 20.58 23.80
C HIS A 270 23.98 21.23 24.91
N GLY A 271 22.68 21.44 24.67
CA GLY A 271 21.74 22.00 25.66
C GLY A 271 20.84 20.96 26.35
N SER A 272 20.90 19.68 25.96
CA SER A 272 20.03 18.63 26.51
C SER A 272 20.88 17.50 27.09
N THR A 273 20.54 17.04 28.31
CA THR A 273 21.15 15.91 29.04
C THR A 273 20.87 14.54 28.40
N PHE A 274 21.01 14.44 27.07
CA PHE A 274 20.78 13.23 26.27
C PHE A 274 22.08 12.76 25.58
N ASP A 275 23.23 13.04 26.20
CA ASP A 275 24.59 12.71 25.71
C ASP A 275 24.98 11.22 25.83
N ALA A 276 24.06 10.32 26.21
CA ALA A 276 24.42 8.95 26.60
C ALA A 276 23.98 7.83 25.62
N LEU A 277 23.34 8.13 24.48
CA LEU A 277 22.70 7.09 23.66
C LEU A 277 22.96 7.11 22.15
N ILE A 278 23.87 7.95 21.66
CA ILE A 278 24.32 7.87 20.26
C ILE A 278 25.84 7.81 20.28
N ASP A 279 26.37 6.63 20.00
CA ASP A 279 27.79 6.39 19.80
C ASP A 279 28.22 7.06 18.49
N ASP A 280 29.02 8.12 18.58
CA ASP A 280 29.59 8.84 17.43
C ASP A 280 30.61 7.98 16.64
N ASN A 281 30.81 6.70 16.99
CA ASN A 281 31.64 5.73 16.26
C ASN A 281 30.89 4.83 15.27
N LEU A 282 29.63 5.11 14.91
CA LEU A 282 28.91 4.22 13.98
C LEU A 282 29.53 4.15 12.57
N ASP A 283 30.39 5.10 12.20
CA ASP A 283 31.14 5.09 10.93
C ASP A 283 32.48 4.31 11.01
N ALA A 284 32.95 3.93 12.20
CA ALA A 284 34.26 3.30 12.39
C ALA A 284 34.23 1.75 12.30
N SER A 285 33.06 1.14 12.08
CA SER A 285 32.90 -0.33 12.04
C SER A 285 32.70 -0.92 10.64
N LEU A 286 32.90 -0.14 9.57
CA LEU A 286 33.01 -0.69 8.21
C LEU A 286 34.46 -1.15 7.99
N ASP A 287 34.83 -2.21 8.68
CA ASP A 287 36.03 -2.98 8.37
C ASP A 287 35.79 -3.72 7.05
N ASP A 288 36.34 -3.16 5.97
CA ASP A 288 36.27 -3.64 4.57
C ASP A 288 37.03 -4.97 4.35
N SER A 289 37.39 -5.67 5.44
CA SER A 289 38.12 -6.94 5.41
C SER A 289 37.24 -8.19 5.52
N ASN A 290 35.91 -8.04 5.59
CA ASN A 290 34.99 -9.19 5.59
C ASN A 290 34.88 -9.82 4.19
N THR A 291 35.89 -10.61 3.84
CA THR A 291 36.04 -11.41 2.60
C THR A 291 34.91 -12.41 2.31
N THR A 292 33.85 -12.44 3.12
CA THR A 292 32.66 -13.28 2.92
C THR A 292 31.43 -12.51 2.45
N TRP A 293 31.43 -11.18 2.46
CA TRP A 293 30.31 -10.42 1.91
C TRP A 293 30.35 -10.49 0.39
N GLN A 294 29.45 -11.29 -0.18
CA GLN A 294 29.19 -11.28 -1.62
C GLN A 294 28.11 -10.25 -1.90
N ASP A 295 28.43 -9.29 -2.78
CA ASP A 295 27.47 -8.29 -3.21
C ASP A 295 26.25 -8.97 -3.86
N PRO A 296 25.06 -8.91 -3.23
CA PRO A 296 23.85 -9.57 -3.74
C PRO A 296 23.33 -8.94 -5.03
N SER A 297 23.84 -7.77 -5.45
CA SER A 297 23.57 -7.21 -6.78
C SER A 297 24.39 -7.87 -7.89
N LEU A 298 25.52 -8.51 -7.54
CA LEU A 298 26.43 -9.19 -8.46
C LEU A 298 26.31 -10.71 -8.39
N THR A 299 25.76 -11.27 -7.31
CA THR A 299 25.51 -12.70 -7.14
C THR A 299 24.02 -13.04 -7.21
N LEU A 300 23.68 -14.10 -7.95
CA LEU A 300 22.29 -14.60 -7.95
C LEU A 300 22.00 -15.28 -6.61
N PRO A 301 20.77 -15.14 -6.08
CA PRO A 301 20.35 -15.96 -4.95
C PRO A 301 20.39 -17.44 -5.34
N ASP A 302 20.71 -18.30 -4.36
CA ASP A 302 20.68 -19.74 -4.55
C ASP A 302 19.28 -20.17 -5.01
N ILE A 303 19.24 -21.08 -5.99
CA ILE A 303 17.99 -21.66 -6.47
C ILE A 303 17.33 -22.34 -5.25
N PRO A 304 16.06 -22.04 -4.92
CA PRO A 304 15.38 -22.72 -3.84
C PRO A 304 15.43 -24.24 -4.08
N PRO A 305 15.60 -25.06 -3.03
CA PRO A 305 15.73 -26.50 -3.17
C PRO A 305 14.59 -27.06 -4.02
N GLN A 306 14.92 -27.85 -5.04
CA GLN A 306 13.92 -28.45 -5.92
C GLN A 306 13.03 -29.37 -5.07
N THR A 307 11.78 -28.96 -4.88
CA THR A 307 10.74 -29.83 -4.33
C THR A 307 10.57 -31.00 -5.30
N SER A 308 10.60 -32.23 -4.79
CA SER A 308 10.36 -33.44 -5.57
C SER A 308 9.10 -33.32 -6.43
N ASP A 309 9.12 -33.93 -7.61
CA ASP A 309 8.06 -33.88 -8.64
C ASP A 309 6.64 -34.26 -8.16
N GLU A 310 6.47 -34.73 -6.92
CA GLU A 310 5.18 -35.05 -6.30
C GLU A 310 4.40 -33.80 -5.81
N ASP A 311 5.05 -32.63 -5.68
CA ASP A 311 4.39 -31.35 -5.30
C ASP A 311 4.02 -30.46 -6.51
N MET A 312 4.10 -30.99 -7.74
CA MET A 312 3.69 -30.26 -8.94
C MET A 312 2.17 -29.99 -8.92
N ILE A 313 1.83 -28.72 -8.70
CA ILE A 313 0.48 -28.17 -8.91
C ILE A 313 0.04 -28.57 -10.33
N PRO A 314 -1.09 -29.28 -10.53
CA PRO A 314 -1.55 -29.64 -11.86
C PRO A 314 -1.79 -28.37 -12.67
N ASN A 315 -1.15 -28.30 -13.84
CA ASN A 315 -1.32 -27.25 -14.83
C ASN A 315 -2.80 -26.86 -14.97
N ILE A 316 -3.18 -25.71 -14.41
CA ILE A 316 -4.47 -25.11 -14.71
C ILE A 316 -4.38 -24.69 -16.17
N HIS A 317 -5.12 -25.38 -17.04
CA HIS A 317 -5.40 -24.91 -18.38
C HIS A 317 -5.98 -23.50 -18.29
N VAL A 318 -5.14 -22.50 -18.54
CA VAL A 318 -5.55 -21.13 -18.78
C VAL A 318 -6.32 -21.14 -20.09
N GLY A 319 -7.64 -21.34 -20.00
CA GLY A 319 -8.54 -21.11 -21.11
C GLY A 319 -8.31 -19.70 -21.63
N ALA A 320 -8.12 -19.58 -22.95
CA ALA A 320 -7.79 -18.34 -23.64
C ALA A 320 -8.68 -17.18 -23.16
N ALA A 321 -8.13 -16.34 -22.29
CA ALA A 321 -8.76 -15.09 -21.91
C ALA A 321 -8.63 -14.17 -23.13
N LYS A 322 -9.75 -14.00 -23.84
CA LYS A 322 -9.90 -13.02 -24.91
C LYS A 322 -9.51 -11.65 -24.34
N ALA A 323 -8.33 -11.15 -24.71
CA ALA A 323 -7.92 -9.79 -24.44
C ALA A 323 -8.95 -8.86 -25.12
N ARG A 324 -9.86 -8.30 -24.33
CA ARG A 324 -10.66 -7.16 -24.77
C ARG A 324 -9.76 -5.95 -24.65
N THR A 325 -9.39 -5.39 -25.79
CA THR A 325 -8.92 -4.02 -25.93
C THR A 325 -10.00 -3.09 -25.40
N ALA A 326 -9.82 -2.64 -24.16
CA ALA A 326 -10.46 -1.44 -23.66
C ALA A 326 -9.32 -0.48 -23.34
N THR A 327 -9.36 0.69 -23.97
CA THR A 327 -8.69 1.89 -23.48
C THR A 327 -8.87 1.96 -21.97
N VAL A 328 -7.80 1.67 -21.23
CA VAL A 328 -7.80 1.69 -19.77
C VAL A 328 -7.84 3.16 -19.38
N GLU A 329 -9.04 3.66 -19.07
CA GLU A 329 -9.14 4.83 -18.20
C GLU A 329 -8.42 4.48 -16.89
N PRO A 330 -7.57 5.38 -16.37
CA PRO A 330 -6.82 5.14 -15.14
C PRO A 330 -7.81 4.80 -14.04
N VAL A 331 -7.63 3.64 -13.40
CA VAL A 331 -8.51 3.17 -12.32
C VAL A 331 -8.48 4.23 -11.21
N ILE A 332 -9.58 4.97 -11.16
CA ILE A 332 -9.74 6.20 -10.40
C ILE A 332 -9.62 5.90 -8.91
N LEU A 333 -8.85 6.74 -8.23
CA LEU A 333 -8.61 6.82 -6.78
C LEU A 333 -9.87 7.20 -5.96
N GLU A 334 -11.08 6.93 -6.47
CA GLU A 334 -12.32 7.53 -5.94
C GLU A 334 -12.96 6.76 -4.78
N LYS A 335 -12.51 5.53 -4.47
CA LYS A 335 -13.21 4.71 -3.47
C LYS A 335 -12.58 4.67 -2.08
N HIS A 336 -11.40 5.26 -1.86
CA HIS A 336 -10.64 5.03 -0.61
C HIS A 336 -10.73 6.10 0.49
N ALA A 337 -11.20 7.32 0.23
CA ALA A 337 -11.17 8.39 1.24
C ALA A 337 -12.10 8.15 2.46
N LEU A 338 -13.20 7.42 2.29
CA LEU A 338 -14.10 7.02 3.40
C LEU A 338 -13.61 5.77 4.14
N ARG A 339 -12.64 5.02 3.59
CA ARG A 339 -12.17 3.70 4.07
C ARG A 339 -11.26 3.74 5.31
N VAL A 340 -10.95 4.94 5.77
CA VAL A 340 -9.84 5.22 6.69
C VAL A 340 -10.32 5.71 8.05
N LEU A 341 -11.54 6.26 8.09
CA LEU A 341 -12.17 6.70 9.32
C LEU A 341 -12.28 5.57 10.37
N TRP A 342 -12.23 4.30 9.92
CA TRP A 342 -12.24 3.11 10.77
C TRP A 342 -11.02 2.96 11.69
N SER A 343 -9.90 3.49 11.28
CA SER A 343 -8.60 3.32 11.91
C SER A 343 -8.36 4.22 13.12
N VAL A 344 -9.00 5.39 13.13
CA VAL A 344 -8.89 6.39 14.19
C VAL A 344 -9.58 5.92 15.47
N ARG A 345 -10.59 5.04 15.39
CA ARG A 345 -11.40 4.66 16.55
C ARG A 345 -10.92 3.41 17.30
N ARG A 346 -10.29 2.43 16.63
CA ARG A 346 -9.77 1.23 17.30
C ARG A 346 -8.62 1.54 18.27
N ALA A 347 -7.92 2.66 18.06
CA ALA A 347 -6.86 3.13 18.95
C ALA A 347 -7.33 4.06 20.08
N LEU A 348 -8.57 4.57 20.01
CA LEU A 348 -9.13 5.44 21.04
C LEU A 348 -9.93 4.66 22.09
N PHE A 349 -10.50 3.50 21.75
CA PHE A 349 -11.40 2.76 22.65
C PHE A 349 -11.33 1.21 22.52
N GLY A 350 -10.17 0.66 22.14
CA GLY A 350 -9.90 -0.78 22.12
C GLY A 350 -8.92 -1.19 23.21
#